data_AF-M0EMC9-F1
#
_entry.id   AF-M0EMC9-F1
#
_cell.length_a   1.000
_cell.length_b   1.000
_cell.length_c   1.000
_cell.angle_alpha   90.00
_cell.angle_beta   90.00
_cell.angle_gamma   90.00
#
_symmetry.space_group_name_H-M   'P 1'
#
loop_
_entity.id
_entity.type
_entity.pdbx_description
1 polymer ?
#
loop_
_entity_poly.entity_id
_entity_poly.type
_entity_poly.pdbx_seq_one_letter_code
_entity_poly.pdbx_strand_id
1 'polypeptide(L)'
;MGPVSGERRSVEFGAGALTGAIGDSITVVPLVVALALLTEVSLPHALVAFGAFQIVWGVRYGLPVSVEPMKALAALAIAGALTYAELALAGMVLGGLLLVFGLTGTLATVERWIGEPVIRGVQFAVGLVLLETGLGLAVDDPLVALAGVVIAVALAGRGKASALAVALVGVATALVVAGVPAPRLPGAPPTLSLGAAVTRATFDGVIAQLAMTIGNAALATSLLFSDLLDAEVTPDELSTSMGVTNLIAVPLGGVPMCHGCDGVAGKYAFGARTGGANVVLGVGYLAAALFATPALIAAFPLAMLGALLAVVAVSLARNVTDSGNRALSVGIGLLALATNLGVAFLAGIAVHLAWERIGR
;
A
#
# COMPACT_ATOMS: atom_id res chain seq x y z
N MET A 1 -7.89 -26.00 11.12
CA MET A 1 -7.05 -26.62 10.07
C MET A 1 -7.89 -27.66 9.35
N GLY A 2 -8.54 -27.28 8.25
CA GLY A 2 -9.21 -28.20 7.32
C GLY A 2 -8.24 -28.66 6.21
N PRO A 3 -8.55 -29.75 5.49
CA PRO A 3 -7.63 -30.35 4.54
C PRO A 3 -7.52 -29.48 3.27
N VAL A 4 -6.32 -29.03 2.96
CA VAL A 4 -5.99 -28.39 1.68
C VAL A 4 -5.88 -29.50 0.63
N SER A 5 -6.87 -29.58 -0.26
CA SER A 5 -6.88 -30.50 -1.40
C SER A 5 -5.81 -30.10 -2.43
N GLY A 6 -4.69 -30.81 -2.42
CA GLY A 6 -4.37 -31.72 -3.52
C GLY A 6 -3.62 -31.23 -4.77
N GLU A 7 -3.61 -29.94 -5.12
CA GLU A 7 -2.71 -29.46 -6.18
C GLU A 7 -1.56 -28.66 -5.59
N ARG A 8 -0.32 -29.06 -5.90
CA ARG A 8 0.89 -28.33 -5.48
C ARG A 8 0.80 -26.92 -6.06
N ARG A 9 0.39 -25.94 -5.25
CA ARG A 9 0.38 -24.53 -5.63
C ARG A 9 1.81 -24.17 -6.07
N SER A 10 1.99 -23.92 -7.36
CA SER A 10 3.31 -23.93 -8.00
C SER A 10 4.02 -22.59 -7.81
N VAL A 11 5.35 -22.62 -7.80
CA VAL A 11 6.21 -21.45 -7.93
C VAL A 11 6.95 -21.63 -9.24
N GLU A 12 6.51 -20.90 -10.27
CA GLU A 12 7.04 -21.06 -11.63
C GLU A 12 7.80 -19.81 -12.05
N PHE A 13 8.98 -20.02 -12.62
CA PHE A 13 9.80 -18.96 -13.17
C PHE A 13 9.65 -18.92 -14.69
N GLY A 14 9.47 -17.71 -15.21
CA GLY A 14 9.29 -17.47 -16.64
C GLY A 14 9.06 -15.99 -16.91
N ALA A 15 8.73 -15.65 -18.16
CA ALA A 15 8.48 -14.27 -18.55
C ALA A 15 7.39 -13.61 -17.68
N GLY A 16 6.28 -14.33 -17.42
CA GLY A 16 5.19 -13.87 -16.57
C GLY A 16 5.58 -13.62 -15.11
N ALA A 17 6.58 -14.33 -14.57
CA ALA A 17 7.11 -14.05 -13.24
C ALA A 17 7.87 -12.72 -13.22
N LEU A 18 8.68 -12.45 -14.24
CA LEU A 18 9.45 -11.21 -14.35
C LEU A 18 8.57 -10.00 -14.63
N THR A 19 7.69 -10.09 -15.63
CA THR A 19 6.77 -9.00 -15.95
C THR A 19 5.74 -8.80 -14.85
N GLY A 20 5.25 -9.88 -14.24
CA GLY A 20 4.36 -9.81 -13.09
C GLY A 20 4.96 -9.12 -11.88
N ALA A 21 6.25 -9.32 -11.60
CA ALA A 21 6.96 -8.57 -10.55
C ALA A 21 6.85 -7.05 -10.77
N ILE A 22 6.97 -6.58 -12.02
CA ILE A 22 6.81 -5.17 -12.39
C ILE A 22 5.39 -4.67 -12.07
N GLY A 23 4.38 -5.52 -12.31
CA GLY A 23 2.96 -5.18 -12.10
C GLY A 23 2.62 -4.73 -10.68
N ASP A 24 3.22 -5.33 -9.66
CA ASP A 24 3.04 -4.95 -8.24
C ASP A 24 3.94 -3.78 -7.84
N SER A 25 5.16 -3.71 -8.38
CA SER A 25 6.08 -2.60 -8.12
C SER A 25 5.47 -1.24 -8.49
N ILE A 26 4.57 -1.22 -9.47
CA ILE A 26 3.84 -0.01 -9.87
C ILE A 26 3.05 0.62 -8.72
N THR A 27 2.47 -0.16 -7.80
CA THR A 27 1.73 0.38 -6.64
C THR A 27 2.63 0.57 -5.42
N VAL A 28 3.63 -0.30 -5.26
CA VAL A 28 4.51 -0.33 -4.08
C VAL A 28 5.58 0.76 -4.10
N VAL A 29 6.37 0.82 -5.17
CA VAL A 29 7.56 1.68 -5.26
C VAL A 29 7.23 3.16 -5.01
N PRO A 30 6.15 3.72 -5.59
CA PRO A 30 5.78 5.11 -5.33
C PRO A 30 5.63 5.46 -3.86
N LEU A 31 4.89 4.65 -3.10
CA LEU A 31 4.60 4.91 -1.70
C LEU A 31 5.82 4.64 -0.81
N VAL A 32 6.60 3.60 -1.11
CA VAL A 32 7.81 3.27 -0.34
C VAL A 32 8.88 4.35 -0.50
N VAL A 33 9.07 4.85 -1.72
CA VAL A 33 10.00 5.96 -2.00
C VAL A 33 9.51 7.24 -1.32
N ALA A 34 8.21 7.55 -1.39
CA ALA A 34 7.64 8.71 -0.71
C ALA A 34 7.84 8.66 0.81
N LEU A 35 7.55 7.51 1.43
CA LEU A 35 7.78 7.30 2.86
C LEU A 35 9.24 7.52 3.24
N ALA A 36 10.17 6.96 2.47
CA ALA A 36 11.60 7.12 2.73
C ALA A 36 12.12 8.56 2.59
N LEU A 37 11.49 9.37 1.74
CA LEU A 37 11.90 10.75 1.46
C LEU A 37 11.29 11.77 2.42
N LEU A 38 10.06 11.52 2.87
CA LEU A 38 9.27 12.50 3.64
C LEU A 38 9.12 12.12 5.11
N THR A 39 9.61 10.95 5.52
CA THR A 39 9.51 10.46 6.90
C THR A 39 10.85 9.85 7.34
N GLU A 40 10.93 9.46 8.62
CA GLU A 40 12.09 8.76 9.18
C GLU A 40 12.15 7.26 8.84
N VAL A 41 11.25 6.77 7.98
CA VAL A 41 11.25 5.38 7.52
C VAL A 41 12.56 5.04 6.83
N SER A 42 13.22 3.99 7.32
CA SER A 42 14.43 3.47 6.70
C SER A 42 14.10 2.64 5.45
N LEU A 43 14.34 3.21 4.27
CA LEU A 43 14.17 2.51 2.98
C LEU A 43 14.84 1.12 2.92
N PRO A 44 16.11 0.93 3.33
CA PRO A 44 16.73 -0.39 3.25
C PRO A 44 16.04 -1.42 4.17
N HIS A 45 15.58 -1.05 5.37
CA HIS A 45 14.82 -1.96 6.25
C HIS A 45 13.44 -2.27 5.67
N ALA A 46 12.74 -1.27 5.14
CA ALA A 46 11.47 -1.45 4.46
C ALA A 46 11.60 -2.42 3.27
N LEU A 47 12.60 -2.22 2.41
CA LEU A 47 12.86 -3.10 1.27
C LEU A 47 13.24 -4.53 1.69
N VAL A 48 14.00 -4.71 2.78
CA VAL A 48 14.26 -6.05 3.32
C VAL A 48 12.97 -6.72 3.78
N ALA A 49 12.11 -5.99 4.50
CA ALA A 49 10.83 -6.52 4.96
C ALA A 49 9.90 -6.89 3.78
N PHE A 50 9.74 -5.98 2.80
CA PHE A 50 9.01 -6.28 1.57
C PHE A 50 9.59 -7.48 0.84
N GLY A 51 10.92 -7.54 0.71
CA GLY A 51 11.62 -8.62 0.04
C GLY A 51 11.35 -9.98 0.68
N ALA A 52 11.52 -10.05 2.00
CA ALA A 52 11.29 -11.27 2.78
C ALA A 52 9.82 -11.72 2.70
N PHE A 53 8.87 -10.82 2.94
CA PHE A 53 7.45 -11.19 2.96
C PHE A 53 6.85 -11.42 1.58
N GLN A 54 7.36 -10.79 0.53
CA GLN A 54 7.03 -11.18 -0.84
C GLN A 54 7.41 -12.65 -1.07
N ILE A 55 8.64 -13.05 -0.75
CA ILE A 55 9.09 -14.44 -0.93
C ILE A 55 8.26 -15.40 -0.07
N VAL A 56 8.09 -15.12 1.22
CA VAL A 56 7.36 -15.98 2.16
C VAL A 56 5.93 -16.23 1.66
N TRP A 57 5.18 -15.18 1.35
CA TRP A 57 3.79 -15.32 0.94
C TRP A 57 3.64 -15.83 -0.49
N GLY A 58 4.56 -15.46 -1.38
CA GLY A 58 4.64 -16.04 -2.72
C GLY A 58 4.78 -17.56 -2.70
N VAL A 59 5.69 -18.08 -1.88
CA VAL A 59 5.91 -19.52 -1.73
C VAL A 59 4.77 -20.18 -0.96
N ARG A 60 4.30 -19.58 0.14
CA ARG A 60 3.25 -20.16 1.01
C ARG A 60 1.88 -20.21 0.33
N TYR A 61 1.51 -19.19 -0.44
CA TYR A 61 0.27 -19.21 -1.20
C TYR A 61 0.43 -19.90 -2.55
N GLY A 62 1.64 -19.91 -3.14
CA GLY A 62 1.85 -20.37 -4.52
C GLY A 62 1.11 -19.53 -5.55
N LEU A 63 0.69 -18.33 -5.18
CA LEU A 63 -0.11 -17.40 -5.97
C LEU A 63 0.62 -16.05 -6.06
N PRO A 64 0.33 -15.23 -7.09
CA PRO A 64 0.90 -13.90 -7.25
C PRO A 64 0.26 -12.90 -6.26
N VAL A 65 0.43 -13.16 -4.96
CA VAL A 65 -0.09 -12.32 -3.88
C VAL A 65 0.66 -10.99 -3.84
N SER A 66 -0.01 -9.88 -3.56
CA SER A 66 0.65 -8.58 -3.37
C SER A 66 1.19 -8.49 -1.94
N VAL A 67 2.31 -7.80 -1.75
CA VAL A 67 2.75 -7.32 -0.43
C VAL A 67 3.11 -5.86 -0.64
N GLU A 68 2.19 -4.99 -0.24
CA GLU A 68 2.27 -3.55 -0.50
C GLU A 68 2.04 -2.73 0.78
N PRO A 69 2.49 -1.47 0.84
CA PRO A 69 2.22 -0.61 1.98
C PRO A 69 0.72 -0.45 2.21
N MET A 70 0.32 -0.40 3.48
CA MET A 70 -1.02 0.01 3.89
C MET A 70 -1.31 1.45 3.44
N LYS A 71 -2.05 1.61 2.34
CA LYS A 71 -2.19 2.88 1.59
C LYS A 71 -2.66 4.08 2.42
N ALA A 72 -3.65 3.92 3.30
CA ALA A 72 -4.14 5.03 4.12
C ALA A 72 -3.11 5.45 5.17
N LEU A 73 -2.48 4.49 5.86
CA LEU A 73 -1.40 4.79 6.81
C LEU A 73 -0.19 5.42 6.11
N ALA A 74 0.21 4.87 4.97
CA ALA A 74 1.31 5.41 4.17
C ALA A 74 1.04 6.86 3.76
N ALA A 75 -0.17 7.15 3.28
CA ALA A 75 -0.55 8.50 2.87
C ALA A 75 -0.60 9.49 4.03
N LEU A 76 -1.15 9.09 5.19
CA LEU A 76 -1.15 9.94 6.38
C LEU A 76 0.27 10.27 6.84
N ALA A 77 1.19 9.30 6.80
CA ALA A 77 2.59 9.54 7.12
C ALA A 77 3.30 10.43 6.09
N ILE A 78 3.07 10.18 4.79
CA ILE A 78 3.58 11.00 3.67
C ILE A 78 3.13 12.47 3.78
N ALA A 79 1.88 12.69 4.20
CA ALA A 79 1.33 14.03 4.42
C ALA A 79 1.76 14.68 5.75
N GLY A 80 2.58 14.01 6.55
CA GLY A 80 3.03 14.50 7.85
C GLY A 80 1.98 14.42 8.97
N ALA A 81 0.85 13.75 8.74
CA ALA A 81 -0.20 13.55 9.75
C ALA A 81 0.12 12.41 10.73
N LEU A 82 1.07 11.52 10.38
CA LEU A 82 1.63 10.52 11.28
C LEU A 82 3.14 10.62 11.29
N THR A 83 3.72 10.63 12.49
CA THR A 83 5.15 10.36 12.69
C THR A 83 5.47 8.90 12.39
N TYR A 84 6.75 8.57 12.22
CA TYR A 84 7.15 7.18 12.00
C TYR A 84 6.77 6.26 13.18
N ALA A 85 6.90 6.73 14.42
CA ALA A 85 6.50 5.97 15.60
C ALA A 85 4.99 5.69 15.63
N GLU A 86 4.16 6.67 15.24
CA GLU A 86 2.70 6.52 15.12
C GLU A 86 2.32 5.58 13.97
N LEU A 87 2.98 5.69 12.81
CA LEU A 87 2.82 4.76 11.68
C LEU A 87 3.13 3.31 12.10
N ALA A 88 4.25 3.12 12.81
CA ALA A 88 4.65 1.81 13.30
C ALA A 88 3.66 1.26 14.33
N LEU A 89 3.25 2.06 15.32
CA LEU A 89 2.27 1.63 16.32
C LEU A 89 0.92 1.29 15.67
N ALA A 90 0.44 2.13 14.76
CA ALA A 90 -0.80 1.87 14.02
C ALA A 90 -0.73 0.54 13.25
N GLY A 91 0.40 0.28 12.58
CA GLY A 91 0.65 -0.98 11.90
C GLY A 91 0.63 -2.20 12.81
N MET A 92 1.26 -2.11 13.99
CA MET A 92 1.26 -3.21 14.97
C MET A 92 -0.13 -3.46 15.58
N VAL A 93 -0.86 -2.39 15.91
CA VAL A 93 -2.24 -2.49 16.41
C VAL A 93 -3.13 -3.15 15.35
N LEU A 94 -3.06 -2.69 14.10
CA LEU A 94 -3.76 -3.34 12.99
C LEU A 94 -3.32 -4.79 12.80
N GLY A 95 -2.02 -5.08 12.90
CA GLY A 95 -1.48 -6.43 12.82
C GLY A 95 -2.14 -7.35 13.85
N GLY A 96 -2.24 -6.89 15.10
CA GLY A 96 -2.94 -7.60 16.17
C GLY A 96 -4.43 -7.81 15.86
N LEU A 97 -5.14 -6.75 15.45
CA LEU A 97 -6.56 -6.82 15.11
C LEU A 97 -6.85 -7.78 13.95
N LEU A 98 -6.09 -7.69 12.86
CA LEU A 98 -6.22 -8.55 11.69
C LEU A 98 -5.88 -10.01 12.01
N LEU A 99 -4.87 -10.24 12.85
CA LEU A 99 -4.53 -11.57 13.33
C LEU A 99 -5.69 -12.17 14.14
N VAL A 100 -6.26 -11.40 15.08
CA VAL A 100 -7.42 -11.84 15.88
C VAL A 100 -8.59 -12.15 14.95
N PHE A 101 -9.00 -11.23 14.07
CA PHE A 101 -10.14 -11.43 13.17
C PHE A 101 -9.97 -12.64 12.26
N GLY A 102 -8.78 -12.85 11.70
CA GLY A 102 -8.50 -13.99 10.84
C GLY A 102 -8.48 -15.33 11.60
N LEU A 103 -7.96 -15.34 12.84
CA LEU A 103 -7.99 -16.55 13.67
C LEU A 103 -9.39 -16.89 14.20
N THR A 104 -10.25 -15.89 14.42
CA THR A 104 -11.62 -16.08 14.89
C THR A 104 -12.63 -16.28 13.76
N GLY A 105 -12.26 -16.06 12.49
CA GLY A 105 -13.16 -16.18 11.34
C GLY A 105 -14.25 -15.10 11.30
N THR A 106 -13.96 -13.92 11.86
CA THR A 106 -14.96 -12.85 12.06
C THR A 106 -14.84 -11.70 11.08
N LEU A 107 -13.91 -11.76 10.12
CA LEU A 107 -13.64 -10.62 9.24
C LEU A 107 -14.86 -10.23 8.39
N ALA A 108 -15.55 -11.23 7.83
CA ALA A 108 -16.77 -11.03 7.05
C ALA A 108 -17.91 -10.41 7.88
N THR A 109 -17.93 -10.63 9.20
CA THR A 109 -18.91 -10.01 10.09
C THR A 109 -18.63 -8.52 10.28
N VAL A 110 -17.36 -8.12 10.37
CA VAL A 110 -16.95 -6.72 10.56
C VAL A 110 -17.25 -5.87 9.33
N GLU A 111 -17.07 -6.43 8.13
CA GLU A 111 -17.36 -5.75 6.85
C GLU A 111 -18.78 -5.16 6.81
N ARG A 112 -19.77 -5.93 7.27
CA ARG A 112 -21.20 -5.56 7.22
C ARG A 112 -21.53 -4.24 7.92
N TRP A 113 -20.66 -3.76 8.80
CA TRP A 113 -20.86 -2.53 9.56
C TRP A 113 -20.26 -1.28 8.91
N ILE A 114 -19.29 -1.46 8.01
CA ILE A 114 -18.54 -0.34 7.42
C ILE A 114 -19.18 0.11 6.12
N GLY A 115 -19.57 -0.84 5.26
CA GLY A 115 -20.23 -0.56 3.99
C GLY A 115 -19.29 -0.03 2.90
N GLU A 116 -19.59 -0.41 1.64
CA GLU A 116 -18.81 0.00 0.48
C GLU A 116 -18.65 1.54 0.36
N PRO A 117 -19.70 2.38 0.50
CA PRO A 117 -19.55 3.81 0.30
C PRO A 117 -18.55 4.47 1.25
N VAL A 118 -18.41 3.94 2.47
CA VAL A 118 -17.44 4.45 3.45
C VAL A 118 -16.02 4.10 3.02
N ILE A 119 -15.79 2.86 2.57
CA ILE A 119 -14.48 2.40 2.07
C ILE A 119 -14.04 3.26 0.86
N ARG A 120 -14.94 3.50 -0.09
CA ARG A 120 -14.67 4.38 -1.24
C ARG A 120 -14.43 5.82 -0.83
N GLY A 121 -15.12 6.31 0.20
CA GLY A 121 -14.92 7.64 0.76
C GLY A 121 -13.55 7.81 1.42
N VAL A 122 -13.08 6.82 2.18
CA VAL A 122 -11.72 6.80 2.74
C VAL A 122 -10.67 6.77 1.63
N GLN A 123 -10.87 5.96 0.58
CA GLN A 123 -9.98 5.94 -0.59
C GLN A 123 -9.90 7.31 -1.28
N PHE A 124 -11.05 7.97 -1.44
CA PHE A 124 -11.12 9.31 -2.01
C PHE A 124 -10.39 10.33 -1.14
N ALA A 125 -10.61 10.32 0.18
CA ALA A 125 -9.89 11.17 1.14
C ALA A 125 -8.37 11.00 1.02
N VAL A 126 -7.90 9.75 1.04
CA VAL A 126 -6.48 9.41 0.93
C VAL A 126 -5.91 9.91 -0.41
N GLY A 127 -6.66 9.74 -1.50
CA GLY A 127 -6.27 10.29 -2.80
C GLY A 127 -6.11 11.80 -2.78
N LEU A 128 -7.03 12.53 -2.16
CA LEU A 128 -6.94 13.99 -2.06
C LEU A 128 -5.76 14.45 -1.21
N VAL A 129 -5.50 13.79 -0.08
CA VAL A 129 -4.35 14.09 0.79
C VAL A 129 -3.03 13.89 0.04
N LEU A 130 -2.88 12.78 -0.69
CA LEU A 130 -1.69 12.55 -1.51
C LEU A 130 -1.55 13.56 -2.65
N LEU A 131 -2.67 14.01 -3.24
CA LEU A 131 -2.66 15.04 -4.28
C LEU A 131 -2.17 16.38 -3.73
N GLU A 132 -2.67 16.78 -2.55
CA GLU A 132 -2.25 18.00 -1.87
C GLU A 132 -0.74 17.97 -1.55
N THR A 133 -0.25 16.88 -0.96
CA THR A 133 1.19 16.71 -0.71
C THR A 133 2.00 16.75 -2.01
N GLY A 134 1.52 16.06 -3.06
CA GLY A 134 2.20 16.02 -4.35
C GLY A 134 2.29 17.39 -5.03
N LEU A 135 1.23 18.19 -4.95
CA LEU A 135 1.23 19.57 -5.44
C LEU A 135 2.18 20.46 -4.65
N GLY A 136 2.24 20.32 -3.33
CA GLY A 136 3.19 21.05 -2.49
C GLY A 136 4.64 20.82 -2.92
N LEU A 137 5.04 19.56 -3.12
CA LEU A 137 6.38 19.20 -3.59
C LEU A 137 6.70 19.69 -5.00
N ALA A 138 5.69 19.78 -5.87
CA ALA A 138 5.85 20.22 -7.25
C ALA A 138 6.14 21.73 -7.37
N VAL A 139 5.73 22.54 -6.38
CA VAL A 139 5.90 24.00 -6.39
C VAL A 139 7.38 24.39 -6.25
N ASP A 140 8.18 23.59 -5.56
CA ASP A 140 9.60 23.91 -5.28
C ASP A 140 10.47 23.87 -6.55
N ASP A 141 10.16 22.98 -7.51
CA ASP A 141 10.80 22.93 -8.83
C ASP A 141 9.79 22.55 -9.92
N PRO A 142 9.09 23.55 -10.49
CA PRO A 142 8.03 23.32 -11.46
C PRO A 142 8.50 22.68 -12.76
N LEU A 143 9.77 22.86 -13.15
CA LEU A 143 10.30 22.27 -14.39
C LEU A 143 10.53 20.77 -14.22
N VAL A 144 11.13 20.37 -13.09
CA VAL A 144 11.30 18.94 -12.76
C VAL A 144 9.94 18.27 -12.54
N ALA A 145 9.01 18.95 -11.86
CA ALA A 145 7.64 18.47 -11.71
C ALA A 145 6.94 18.29 -13.06
N LEU A 146 7.05 19.26 -13.97
CA LEU A 146 6.48 19.18 -15.31
C LEU A 146 7.08 18.02 -16.10
N ALA A 147 8.39 17.78 -16.01
CA ALA A 147 9.01 16.62 -16.64
C ALA A 147 8.38 15.30 -16.14
N GLY A 148 8.16 15.19 -14.83
CA GLY A 148 7.44 14.05 -14.24
C GLY A 148 6.01 13.90 -14.76
N VAL A 149 5.26 15.01 -14.83
CA VAL A 149 3.89 15.02 -15.38
C VAL A 149 3.88 14.63 -16.86
N VAL A 150 4.81 15.14 -17.66
CA VAL A 150 4.93 14.81 -19.08
C VAL A 150 5.20 13.32 -19.26
N ILE A 151 6.11 12.74 -18.49
CA ILE A 151 6.35 11.29 -18.49
C ILE A 151 5.07 10.54 -18.11
N ALA A 152 4.38 10.99 -17.05
CA ALA A 152 3.17 10.34 -16.58
C ALA A 152 2.05 10.37 -17.63
N VAL A 153 1.84 11.51 -18.29
CA VAL A 153 0.82 11.72 -19.33
C VAL A 153 1.17 10.97 -20.61
N ALA A 154 2.42 11.03 -21.07
CA ALA A 154 2.87 10.29 -22.26
C ALA A 154 2.66 8.78 -22.11
N LEU A 155 2.69 8.28 -20.87
CA LEU A 155 2.48 6.87 -20.53
C LEU A 155 1.08 6.59 -19.97
N ALA A 156 0.17 7.56 -19.93
CA ALA A 156 -1.17 7.39 -19.35
C ALA A 156 -1.99 6.31 -20.08
N GLY A 157 -1.76 6.13 -21.39
CA GLY A 157 -2.36 5.07 -22.20
C GLY A 157 -1.82 3.66 -21.89
N ARG A 158 -0.74 3.55 -21.11
CA ARG A 158 -0.16 2.28 -20.62
C ARG A 158 -0.54 1.98 -19.17
N GLY A 159 -1.64 2.58 -18.70
CA GLY A 159 -2.19 2.34 -17.36
C GLY A 159 -1.26 2.81 -16.24
N LYS A 160 -1.20 2.05 -15.15
CA LYS A 160 -0.45 2.41 -13.94
C LYS A 160 1.09 2.42 -14.15
N ALA A 161 1.61 1.93 -15.28
CA ALA A 161 3.05 1.89 -15.60
C ALA A 161 3.74 3.28 -15.62
N SER A 162 2.96 4.35 -15.76
CA SER A 162 3.42 5.74 -15.69
C SER A 162 4.10 6.09 -14.36
N ALA A 163 3.52 5.68 -13.22
CA ALA A 163 4.09 5.94 -11.90
C ALA A 163 5.47 5.27 -11.74
N LEU A 164 5.59 4.01 -12.15
CA LEU A 164 6.86 3.30 -12.08
C LEU A 164 7.93 3.96 -12.98
N ALA A 165 7.56 4.40 -14.18
CA ALA A 165 8.50 5.09 -15.07
C ALA A 165 9.02 6.39 -14.44
N VAL A 166 8.13 7.21 -13.85
CA VAL A 166 8.51 8.42 -13.12
C VAL A 166 9.46 8.10 -11.97
N ALA A 167 9.16 7.05 -11.18
CA ALA A 167 10.03 6.62 -10.08
C ALA A 167 11.41 6.16 -10.58
N LEU A 168 11.47 5.37 -11.66
CA LEU A 168 12.73 4.90 -12.26
C LEU A 168 13.57 6.05 -12.80
N VAL A 169 12.96 7.05 -13.43
CA VAL A 169 13.66 8.27 -13.87
C VAL A 169 14.18 9.04 -12.66
N GLY A 170 13.40 9.19 -11.59
CA GLY A 170 13.85 9.81 -10.34
C GLY A 170 15.06 9.09 -9.72
N VAL A 171 15.03 7.75 -9.67
CA VAL A 171 16.16 6.94 -9.20
C VAL A 171 17.38 7.06 -10.13
N ALA A 172 17.19 7.06 -11.45
CA ALA A 172 18.27 7.24 -12.40
C ALA A 172 18.94 8.61 -12.23
N THR A 173 18.16 9.69 -12.07
CA THR A 173 18.67 11.02 -11.75
C THR A 173 19.46 11.01 -10.43
N ALA A 174 18.92 10.37 -9.39
CA ALA A 174 19.61 10.25 -8.11
C ALA A 174 20.95 9.51 -8.23
N LEU A 175 21.03 8.44 -9.04
CA LEU A 175 22.26 7.70 -9.31
C LEU A 175 23.28 8.54 -10.10
N VAL A 176 22.83 9.38 -11.03
CA VAL A 176 23.70 10.30 -11.76
C VAL A 176 24.30 11.35 -10.82
N VAL A 177 23.51 11.85 -9.86
CA VAL A 177 23.93 12.91 -8.93
C VAL A 177 24.79 12.36 -7.78
N ALA A 178 24.37 11.28 -7.13
CA ALA A 178 25.05 10.70 -5.97
C ALA A 178 26.11 9.64 -6.33
N GLY A 179 26.13 9.16 -7.56
CA GLY A 179 26.87 7.98 -7.97
C GLY A 179 26.19 6.67 -7.55
N VAL A 180 26.73 5.55 -8.03
CA VAL A 180 26.27 4.21 -7.62
C VAL A 180 26.89 3.88 -6.25
N PRO A 181 26.09 3.71 -5.19
CA PRO A 181 26.63 3.41 -3.86
C PRO A 181 27.25 2.01 -3.82
N ALA A 182 28.23 1.80 -2.94
CA ALA A 182 28.69 0.45 -2.61
C ALA A 182 27.59 -0.32 -1.85
N PRO A 183 27.43 -1.64 -2.09
CA PRO A 183 26.42 -2.44 -1.42
C PRO A 183 26.71 -2.51 0.08
N ARG A 184 25.70 -2.26 0.91
CA ARG A 184 25.80 -2.30 2.38
C ARG A 184 24.53 -2.88 3.01
N LEU A 185 24.70 -3.61 4.11
CA LEU A 185 23.55 -4.09 4.89
C LEU A 185 22.89 -2.92 5.66
N PRO A 186 21.57 -2.97 5.91
CA PRO A 186 20.83 -1.89 6.58
C PRO A 186 21.31 -1.53 8.00
N GLY A 187 22.02 -2.45 8.67
CA GLY A 187 22.44 -2.31 10.07
C GLY A 187 21.37 -2.81 11.04
N ALA A 188 21.38 -2.28 12.26
CA ALA A 188 20.33 -2.55 13.25
C ALA A 188 19.07 -1.74 12.91
N PRO A 189 17.86 -2.28 13.15
CA PRO A 189 16.61 -1.57 12.91
C PRO A 189 16.51 -0.33 13.81
N PRO A 190 15.78 0.71 13.35
CA PRO A 190 15.59 1.93 14.12
C PRO A 190 14.83 1.65 15.42
N THR A 191 15.21 2.35 16.50
CA THR A 191 14.51 2.26 17.79
C THR A 191 13.19 3.03 17.72
N LEU A 192 12.08 2.35 17.98
CA LEU A 192 10.73 2.94 17.93
C LEU A 192 10.30 3.43 19.32
N SER A 193 9.96 4.71 19.44
CA SER A 193 9.42 5.29 20.67
C SER A 193 7.90 5.06 20.79
N LEU A 194 7.49 3.79 20.93
CA LEU A 194 6.07 3.39 20.88
C LEU A 194 5.20 3.99 21.99
N GLY A 195 5.77 4.28 23.16
CA GLY A 195 5.02 4.88 24.26
C GLY A 195 4.48 6.28 23.92
N ALA A 196 5.27 7.08 23.18
CA ALA A 196 4.86 8.41 22.74
C ALA A 196 3.91 8.38 21.52
N ALA A 197 3.82 7.24 20.84
CA ALA A 197 3.01 7.06 19.65
C ALA A 197 1.53 6.79 19.94
N VAL A 198 1.13 6.63 21.21
CA VAL A 198 -0.28 6.43 21.60
C VAL A 198 -1.02 7.77 21.52
N THR A 199 -1.41 8.16 20.31
CA THR A 199 -2.04 9.44 20.01
C THR A 199 -3.39 9.26 19.33
N ARG A 200 -4.16 10.36 19.22
CA ARG A 200 -5.38 10.39 18.42
C ARG A 200 -5.10 10.09 16.94
N ALA A 201 -3.99 10.60 16.40
CA ALA A 201 -3.62 10.36 15.00
C ALA A 201 -3.38 8.87 14.73
N THR A 202 -2.68 8.17 15.62
CA THR A 202 -2.52 6.70 15.55
C THR A 202 -3.86 5.99 15.51
N PHE A 203 -4.80 6.36 16.39
CA PHE A 203 -6.13 5.76 16.44
C PHE A 203 -6.95 6.00 15.17
N ASP A 204 -6.97 7.24 14.68
CA ASP A 204 -7.65 7.61 13.45
C ASP A 204 -7.07 6.85 12.24
N GLY A 205 -5.74 6.72 12.18
CA GLY A 205 -5.04 5.93 11.17
C GLY A 205 -5.39 4.44 11.22
N VAL A 206 -5.41 3.84 12.41
CA VAL A 206 -5.83 2.44 12.61
C VAL A 206 -7.23 2.22 12.07
N ILE A 207 -8.18 3.08 12.45
CA ILE A 207 -9.58 2.95 12.03
C ILE A 207 -9.72 3.06 10.51
N ALA A 208 -9.15 4.11 9.93
CA ALA A 208 -9.26 4.37 8.49
C ALA A 208 -8.64 3.23 7.66
N GLN A 209 -7.48 2.75 8.09
CA GLN A 209 -6.80 1.66 7.41
C GLN A 209 -7.50 0.31 7.62
N LEU A 210 -8.10 0.05 8.79
CA LEU A 210 -8.85 -1.18 9.03
C LEU A 210 -10.00 -1.32 8.02
N ALA A 211 -10.78 -0.26 7.85
CA ALA A 211 -11.87 -0.21 6.89
C ALA A 211 -11.42 -0.50 5.46
N MET A 212 -10.35 0.17 5.03
CA MET A 212 -9.78 -0.04 3.70
C MET A 212 -9.21 -1.46 3.51
N THR A 213 -8.60 -2.02 4.56
CA THR A 213 -7.96 -3.35 4.52
C THR A 213 -8.98 -4.47 4.41
N ILE A 214 -10.09 -4.39 5.16
CA ILE A 214 -11.17 -5.39 5.10
C ILE A 214 -11.70 -5.49 3.66
N GLY A 215 -12.09 -4.35 3.06
CA GLY A 215 -12.61 -4.31 1.70
C GLY A 215 -11.59 -4.71 0.63
N ASN A 216 -10.48 -3.98 0.54
CA ASN A 216 -9.56 -4.15 -0.61
C ASN A 216 -8.58 -5.32 -0.44
N ALA A 217 -8.01 -5.50 0.74
CA ALA A 217 -6.87 -6.40 0.94
C ALA A 217 -7.26 -7.79 1.45
N ALA A 218 -8.48 -7.95 1.97
CA ALA A 218 -9.00 -9.25 2.35
C ALA A 218 -10.11 -9.72 1.39
N LEU A 219 -11.24 -9.02 1.34
CA LEU A 219 -12.41 -9.50 0.60
C LEU A 219 -12.25 -9.41 -0.92
N ALA A 220 -11.93 -8.21 -1.44
CA ALA A 220 -11.73 -8.03 -2.87
C ALA A 220 -10.54 -8.86 -3.38
N THR A 221 -9.53 -9.08 -2.54
CA THR A 221 -8.39 -9.93 -2.90
C THR A 221 -8.76 -11.41 -2.93
N SER A 222 -9.54 -11.88 -1.95
CA SER A 222 -10.11 -13.24 -1.94
C SER A 222 -10.95 -13.50 -3.19
N LEU A 223 -11.88 -12.58 -3.51
CA LEU A 223 -12.70 -12.66 -4.73
C LEU A 223 -11.84 -12.66 -6.00
N LEU A 224 -10.84 -11.78 -6.07
CA LEU A 224 -9.94 -11.72 -7.22
C LEU A 224 -9.15 -13.02 -7.43
N PHE A 225 -8.75 -13.70 -6.35
CA PHE A 225 -8.11 -15.02 -6.47
C PHE A 225 -9.05 -16.08 -7.03
N SER A 226 -10.32 -16.10 -6.60
CA SER A 226 -11.33 -17.01 -7.16
C SER A 226 -11.60 -16.66 -8.64
N ASP A 227 -11.89 -15.39 -8.95
CA ASP A 227 -12.29 -14.94 -10.28
C ASP A 227 -11.19 -15.05 -11.35
N LEU A 228 -9.94 -14.74 -11.01
CA LEU A 228 -8.84 -14.65 -12.00
C LEU A 228 -7.90 -15.85 -11.98
N LEU A 229 -7.82 -16.55 -10.85
CA LEU A 229 -6.79 -17.57 -10.62
C LEU A 229 -7.39 -18.92 -10.19
N ASP A 230 -8.72 -19.04 -10.16
CA ASP A 230 -9.46 -20.25 -9.76
C ASP A 230 -8.96 -20.80 -8.41
N ALA A 231 -8.62 -19.88 -7.50
CA ALA A 231 -7.95 -20.19 -6.25
C ALA A 231 -8.74 -19.70 -5.04
N GLU A 232 -9.17 -20.65 -4.22
CA GLU A 232 -9.88 -20.37 -2.98
C GLU A 232 -8.91 -20.01 -1.85
N VAL A 233 -8.82 -18.71 -1.56
CA VAL A 233 -8.11 -18.15 -0.40
C VAL A 233 -9.09 -17.28 0.37
N THR A 234 -9.38 -17.62 1.63
CA THR A 234 -10.41 -16.92 2.39
C THR A 234 -9.93 -15.53 2.84
N PRO A 235 -10.86 -14.57 3.06
CA PRO A 235 -10.52 -13.27 3.63
C PRO A 235 -9.84 -13.39 5.00
N ASP A 236 -10.23 -14.37 5.80
CA ASP A 236 -9.64 -14.64 7.11
C ASP A 236 -8.19 -15.15 7.00
N GLU A 237 -7.87 -16.01 6.01
CA GLU A 237 -6.48 -16.44 5.77
C GLU A 237 -5.60 -15.25 5.37
N LEU A 238 -6.10 -14.39 4.47
CA LEU A 238 -5.43 -13.13 4.10
C LEU A 238 -5.25 -12.22 5.31
N SER A 239 -6.28 -12.05 6.15
CA SER A 239 -6.20 -11.27 7.38
C SER A 239 -5.15 -11.79 8.35
N THR A 240 -5.11 -13.10 8.58
CA THR A 240 -4.08 -13.74 9.44
C THR A 240 -2.68 -13.48 8.90
N SER A 241 -2.45 -13.68 7.60
CA SER A 241 -1.13 -13.45 6.99
C SER A 241 -0.68 -11.98 7.04
N MET A 242 -1.59 -11.03 6.82
CA MET A 242 -1.32 -9.61 7.02
C MET A 242 -1.00 -9.31 8.50
N GLY A 243 -1.76 -9.88 9.43
CA GLY A 243 -1.53 -9.73 10.86
C GLY A 243 -0.12 -10.17 11.28
N VAL A 244 0.27 -11.39 10.89
CA VAL A 244 1.61 -11.94 11.11
C VAL A 244 2.68 -11.06 10.50
N THR A 245 2.47 -10.61 9.25
CA THR A 245 3.43 -9.75 8.54
C THR A 245 3.70 -8.47 9.30
N ASN A 246 2.66 -7.76 9.73
CA ASN A 246 2.81 -6.48 10.42
C ASN A 246 3.46 -6.63 11.80
N LEU A 247 3.09 -7.66 12.56
CA LEU A 247 3.65 -7.91 13.89
C LEU A 247 5.13 -8.30 13.85
N ILE A 248 5.63 -8.83 12.73
CA ILE A 248 7.05 -9.19 12.57
C ILE A 248 7.82 -8.06 11.86
N ALA A 249 7.30 -7.55 10.74
CA ALA A 249 8.03 -6.61 9.89
C ALA A 249 8.22 -5.24 10.54
N VAL A 250 7.17 -4.70 11.18
CA VAL A 250 7.19 -3.32 11.69
C VAL A 250 8.22 -3.14 12.81
N PRO A 251 8.34 -4.05 13.81
CA PRO A 251 9.41 -3.98 14.80
C PRO A 251 10.83 -4.07 14.22
N LEU A 252 10.99 -4.66 13.03
CA LEU A 252 12.26 -4.81 12.34
C LEU A 252 12.59 -3.63 11.39
N GLY A 253 11.89 -2.50 11.54
CA GLY A 253 12.09 -1.32 10.71
C GLY A 253 11.32 -1.35 9.39
N GLY A 254 10.47 -2.35 9.18
CA GLY A 254 9.52 -2.38 8.08
C GLY A 254 8.40 -1.35 8.25
N VAL A 255 7.58 -1.21 7.21
CA VAL A 255 6.35 -0.41 7.25
C VAL A 255 5.13 -1.34 7.29
N PRO A 256 3.95 -0.83 7.65
CA PRO A 256 2.75 -1.65 7.67
C PRO A 256 2.38 -2.13 6.26
N MET A 257 2.07 -3.42 6.11
CA MET A 257 1.90 -4.10 4.82
C MET A 257 0.57 -4.86 4.72
N CYS A 258 0.03 -4.98 3.50
CA CYS A 258 -1.19 -5.72 3.21
C CYS A 258 -1.11 -6.50 1.88
N HIS A 259 -2.14 -7.31 1.62
CA HIS A 259 -2.29 -8.10 0.39
C HIS A 259 -3.21 -7.43 -0.63
N GLY A 260 -3.04 -6.15 -0.92
CA GLY A 260 -4.05 -5.39 -1.67
C GLY A 260 -4.34 -5.92 -3.08
N CYS A 261 -5.63 -5.88 -3.44
CA CYS A 261 -6.15 -6.41 -4.71
C CYS A 261 -5.56 -5.71 -5.94
N ASP A 262 -5.22 -4.42 -5.84
CA ASP A 262 -4.59 -3.66 -6.92
C ASP A 262 -3.26 -4.29 -7.37
N GLY A 263 -2.45 -4.71 -6.40
CA GLY A 263 -1.16 -5.34 -6.66
C GLY A 263 -1.33 -6.73 -7.28
N VAL A 264 -2.26 -7.53 -6.77
CA VAL A 264 -2.60 -8.85 -7.34
C VAL A 264 -3.10 -8.71 -8.79
N ALA A 265 -4.03 -7.77 -9.03
CA ALA A 265 -4.52 -7.47 -10.36
C ALA A 265 -3.40 -6.98 -11.29
N GLY A 266 -2.47 -6.17 -10.76
CA GLY A 266 -1.26 -5.74 -11.46
C GLY A 266 -0.38 -6.92 -11.88
N LYS A 267 -0.05 -7.82 -10.94
CA LYS A 267 0.72 -9.05 -11.25
C LYS A 267 0.03 -9.88 -12.32
N TYR A 268 -1.29 -10.08 -12.19
CA TYR A 268 -2.08 -10.86 -13.13
C TYR A 268 -2.12 -10.23 -14.54
N ALA A 269 -2.36 -8.93 -14.63
CA ALA A 269 -2.40 -8.19 -15.90
C ALA A 269 -1.04 -8.24 -16.63
N PHE A 270 0.05 -8.32 -15.86
CA PHE A 270 1.40 -8.49 -16.39
C PHE A 270 1.80 -9.97 -16.57
N GLY A 271 0.87 -10.91 -16.48
CA GLY A 271 1.09 -12.31 -16.86
C GLY A 271 1.53 -13.25 -15.74
N ALA A 272 1.60 -12.80 -14.48
CA ALA A 272 1.83 -13.73 -13.38
C ALA A 272 0.60 -14.58 -13.10
N ARG A 273 0.82 -15.87 -12.86
CA ARG A 273 -0.20 -16.84 -12.45
C ARG A 273 0.15 -17.59 -11.17
N THR A 274 1.41 -17.54 -10.77
CA THR A 274 1.96 -18.31 -9.65
C THR A 274 2.79 -17.43 -8.73
N GLY A 275 3.25 -18.00 -7.61
CA GLY A 275 4.13 -17.34 -6.65
C GLY A 275 5.52 -16.95 -7.18
N GLY A 276 5.89 -17.31 -8.41
CA GLY A 276 7.18 -16.96 -8.99
C GLY A 276 7.42 -15.45 -9.08
N ALA A 277 6.38 -14.67 -9.40
CA ALA A 277 6.48 -13.20 -9.48
C ALA A 277 6.84 -12.57 -8.12
N ASN A 278 6.33 -13.15 -7.04
CA ASN A 278 6.66 -12.74 -5.68
C ASN A 278 8.13 -13.01 -5.33
N VAL A 279 8.65 -14.18 -5.71
CA VAL A 279 10.05 -14.51 -5.46
C VAL A 279 10.97 -13.58 -6.25
N VAL A 280 10.70 -13.36 -7.53
CA VAL A 280 11.47 -12.42 -8.37
C VAL A 280 11.45 -11.01 -7.78
N LEU A 281 10.26 -10.51 -7.43
CA LEU A 281 10.12 -9.18 -6.86
C LEU A 281 10.81 -9.07 -5.49
N GLY A 282 10.67 -10.09 -4.64
CA GLY A 282 11.26 -10.10 -3.33
C GLY A 282 12.79 -10.12 -3.37
N VAL A 283 13.39 -10.92 -4.27
CA VAL A 283 14.82 -10.88 -4.55
C VAL A 283 15.25 -9.50 -5.07
N GLY A 284 14.45 -8.89 -5.95
CA GLY A 284 14.67 -7.54 -6.43
C GLY A 284 14.73 -6.50 -5.30
N TYR A 285 13.79 -6.56 -4.35
CA TYR A 285 13.78 -5.67 -3.18
C TYR A 285 14.96 -5.93 -2.24
N LEU A 286 15.33 -7.19 -1.99
CA LEU A 286 16.52 -7.51 -1.19
C LEU A 286 17.80 -6.98 -1.85
N ALA A 287 17.92 -7.10 -3.17
CA ALA A 287 19.04 -6.53 -3.92
C ALA A 287 19.04 -5.01 -3.84
N ALA A 288 17.89 -4.35 -4.07
CA ALA A 288 17.76 -2.90 -3.99
C ALA A 288 18.08 -2.35 -2.59
N ALA A 289 17.74 -3.09 -1.52
CA ALA A 289 18.03 -2.71 -0.14
C ALA A 289 19.53 -2.49 0.11
N LEU A 290 20.41 -3.22 -0.60
CA LEU A 290 21.86 -3.07 -0.47
C LEU A 290 22.36 -1.71 -0.95
N PHE A 291 21.63 -1.06 -1.86
CA PHE A 291 22.00 0.20 -2.51
C PHE A 291 21.19 1.39 -2.00
N ALA A 292 20.16 1.17 -1.18
CA ALA A 292 19.31 2.21 -0.60
C ALA A 292 20.04 2.99 0.52
N THR A 293 20.95 3.88 0.11
CA THR A 293 21.75 4.71 1.02
C THR A 293 21.10 6.09 1.25
N PRO A 294 21.30 6.73 2.42
CA PRO A 294 20.84 8.09 2.66
C PRO A 294 21.29 9.07 1.58
N ALA A 295 22.51 8.92 1.05
CA ALA A 295 23.02 9.76 -0.03
C ALA A 295 22.21 9.61 -1.32
N LEU A 296 21.88 8.36 -1.70
CA LEU A 296 21.06 8.10 -2.88
C LEU A 296 19.63 8.62 -2.70
N ILE A 297 19.06 8.41 -1.51
CA ILE A 297 17.70 8.88 -1.17
C ILE A 297 17.67 10.41 -1.23
N ALA A 298 18.62 11.10 -0.59
CA ALA A 298 18.71 12.56 -0.58
C ALA A 298 18.94 13.19 -1.98
N ALA A 299 19.47 12.41 -2.93
CA ALA A 299 19.64 12.85 -4.31
C ALA A 299 18.39 12.66 -5.19
N PHE A 300 17.32 12.06 -4.68
CA PHE A 300 16.07 11.91 -5.42
C PHE A 300 15.38 13.28 -5.63
N PRO A 301 14.97 13.63 -6.85
CA PRO A 301 14.30 14.90 -7.12
C PRO A 301 12.91 14.95 -6.48
N LEU A 302 12.74 15.71 -5.39
CA LEU A 302 11.46 15.81 -4.67
C LEU A 302 10.30 16.32 -5.53
N ALA A 303 10.55 17.24 -6.47
CA ALA A 303 9.49 17.68 -7.39
C ALA A 303 8.97 16.54 -8.30
N MET A 304 9.81 15.56 -8.64
CA MET A 304 9.40 14.35 -9.36
C MET A 304 8.53 13.44 -8.48
N LEU A 305 8.80 13.40 -7.16
CA LEU A 305 7.95 12.72 -6.19
C LEU A 305 6.54 13.31 -6.20
N GLY A 306 6.41 14.63 -6.39
CA GLY A 306 5.11 15.29 -6.53
C GLY A 306 4.26 14.71 -7.66
N ALA A 307 4.85 14.55 -8.85
CA ALA A 307 4.17 13.91 -9.99
C ALA A 307 3.81 12.44 -9.71
N LEU A 308 4.69 11.72 -9.02
CA LEU A 308 4.48 10.33 -8.63
C LEU A 308 3.27 10.19 -7.69
N LEU A 309 3.19 11.04 -6.66
CA LEU A 309 2.08 11.08 -5.71
C LEU A 309 0.76 11.47 -6.41
N ALA A 310 0.79 12.39 -7.37
CA ALA A 310 -0.39 12.76 -8.14
C ALA A 310 -0.97 11.58 -8.94
N VAL A 311 -0.14 10.71 -9.51
CA VAL A 311 -0.62 9.51 -10.21
C VAL A 311 -1.28 8.53 -9.23
N VAL A 312 -0.67 8.29 -8.08
CA VAL A 312 -1.25 7.42 -7.04
C VAL A 312 -2.56 8.01 -6.51
N ALA A 313 -2.59 9.32 -6.26
CA ALA A 313 -3.76 10.06 -5.83
C ALA A 313 -4.94 9.88 -6.78
N VAL A 314 -4.72 10.05 -8.09
CA VAL A 314 -5.75 9.84 -9.11
C VAL A 314 -6.23 8.38 -9.11
N SER A 315 -5.33 7.41 -8.97
CA SER A 315 -5.72 6.00 -8.92
C SER A 315 -6.62 5.68 -7.72
N LEU A 316 -6.37 6.29 -6.56
CA LEU A 316 -7.20 6.07 -5.36
C LEU A 316 -8.51 6.85 -5.44
N ALA A 317 -8.45 8.10 -5.89
CA ALA A 317 -9.63 8.97 -5.97
C ALA A 317 -10.67 8.44 -6.97
N ARG A 318 -10.23 7.82 -8.06
CA ARG A 318 -11.12 7.24 -9.07
C ARG A 318 -12.05 6.16 -8.52
N ASN A 319 -11.65 5.41 -7.50
CA ASN A 319 -12.50 4.36 -6.92
C ASN A 319 -13.84 4.89 -6.38
N VAL A 320 -13.95 6.20 -6.13
CA VAL A 320 -15.22 6.84 -5.75
C VAL A 320 -16.31 6.70 -6.82
N THR A 321 -15.93 6.54 -8.10
CA THR A 321 -16.89 6.38 -9.21
C THR A 321 -17.63 5.06 -9.15
N ASP A 322 -17.04 4.06 -8.50
CA ASP A 322 -17.61 2.71 -8.40
C ASP A 322 -18.49 2.57 -7.15
N SER A 323 -18.59 3.62 -6.32
CA SER A 323 -19.41 3.61 -5.11
C SER A 323 -20.91 3.52 -5.40
N GLY A 324 -21.59 2.60 -4.72
CA GLY A 324 -23.06 2.53 -4.71
C GLY A 324 -23.75 3.77 -4.14
N ASN A 325 -23.05 4.61 -3.36
CA ASN A 325 -23.51 5.93 -2.94
C ASN A 325 -22.39 6.96 -3.09
N ARG A 326 -22.21 7.45 -4.33
CA ARG A 326 -21.16 8.42 -4.69
C ARG A 326 -21.21 9.69 -3.86
N ALA A 327 -22.39 10.22 -3.55
CA ALA A 327 -22.55 11.45 -2.78
C ALA A 327 -21.99 11.29 -1.36
N LEU A 328 -22.29 10.17 -0.70
CA LEU A 328 -21.74 9.86 0.62
C LEU A 328 -20.22 9.70 0.58
N SER A 329 -19.69 8.95 -0.40
CA SER A 329 -18.24 8.74 -0.51
C SER A 329 -17.47 10.04 -0.77
N VAL A 330 -17.97 10.89 -1.67
CA VAL A 330 -17.38 12.22 -1.92
C VAL A 330 -17.48 13.08 -0.66
N GLY A 331 -18.63 13.08 0.02
CA GLY A 331 -18.85 13.81 1.28
C GLY A 331 -17.85 13.42 2.37
N ILE A 332 -17.57 12.12 2.52
CA ILE A 332 -16.56 11.61 3.45
C ILE A 332 -15.17 12.15 3.08
N GLY A 333 -14.78 12.11 1.80
CA GLY A 333 -13.47 12.63 1.39
C GLY A 333 -13.29 14.12 1.61
N LEU A 334 -14.33 14.92 1.31
CA LEU A 334 -14.30 16.36 1.55
C LEU A 334 -14.30 16.70 3.04
N LEU A 335 -15.07 15.96 3.85
CA LEU A 335 -15.07 16.12 5.30
C LEU A 335 -13.70 15.76 5.89
N ALA A 336 -13.04 14.72 5.37
CA ALA A 336 -11.71 14.32 5.82
C ALA A 336 -10.68 15.43 5.57
N LEU A 337 -10.72 16.07 4.38
CA LEU A 337 -9.88 17.23 4.08
C LEU A 337 -10.16 18.42 5.00
N ALA A 338 -11.44 18.68 5.30
CA ALA A 338 -11.83 19.82 6.13
C ALA A 338 -11.56 19.59 7.63
N THR A 339 -11.42 18.33 8.07
CA THR A 339 -11.27 17.96 9.48
C THR A 339 -10.11 16.99 9.69
N ASN A 340 -10.41 15.69 9.77
CA ASN A 340 -9.46 14.60 9.77
C ASN A 340 -10.17 13.31 9.32
N LEU A 341 -9.36 12.32 8.95
CA LEU A 341 -9.86 11.07 8.38
C LEU A 341 -10.71 10.25 9.37
N GLY A 342 -10.37 10.26 10.65
CA GLY A 342 -11.11 9.53 11.69
C GLY A 342 -12.53 10.06 11.89
N VAL A 343 -12.68 11.38 12.00
CA VAL A 343 -13.99 12.05 12.12
C VAL A 343 -14.84 11.80 10.88
N ALA A 344 -14.26 11.96 9.69
CA ALA A 344 -14.97 11.74 8.44
C ALA A 344 -15.46 10.30 8.28
N PHE A 345 -14.64 9.34 8.69
CA PHE A 345 -14.99 7.92 8.70
C PHE A 345 -16.16 7.62 9.64
N LEU A 346 -16.08 8.05 10.90
CA LEU A 346 -17.14 7.81 11.89
C LEU A 346 -18.47 8.44 11.49
N ALA A 347 -18.42 9.69 10.99
CA ALA A 347 -19.60 10.35 10.43
C ALA A 347 -20.16 9.60 9.21
N GLY A 348 -19.27 9.12 8.34
CA GLY A 348 -19.62 8.31 7.17
C GLY A 348 -20.37 7.03 7.53
N ILE A 349 -19.88 6.28 8.53
CA ILE A 349 -20.57 5.09 9.05
C ILE A 349 -21.94 5.46 9.61
N ALA A 350 -22.02 6.49 10.45
CA ALA A 350 -23.28 6.88 11.08
C ALA A 350 -24.36 7.22 10.03
N VAL A 351 -23.98 7.97 8.99
CA VAL A 351 -24.87 8.30 7.87
C VAL A 351 -25.22 7.06 7.05
N HIS A 352 -24.25 6.19 6.77
CA HIS A 352 -24.46 4.95 6.03
C HIS A 352 -25.48 4.04 6.73
N LEU A 353 -25.28 3.77 8.02
CA LEU A 353 -26.17 2.93 8.81
C LEU A 353 -27.56 3.54 8.98
N ALA A 354 -27.66 4.87 9.11
CA ALA A 354 -28.95 5.55 9.15
C ALA A 354 -29.70 5.40 7.81
N TRP A 355 -28.98 5.52 6.69
CA TRP A 355 -29.54 5.35 5.35
C TRP A 355 -30.06 3.94 5.10
N GLU A 356 -29.30 2.90 5.48
CA GLU A 356 -29.74 1.50 5.35
C GLU A 356 -30.98 1.17 6.18
N ARG A 357 -31.19 1.86 7.31
CA ARG A 357 -32.39 1.68 8.15
C ARG A 357 -33.63 2.36 7.57
N ILE A 358 -33.48 3.43 6.80
CA ILE A 358 -34.59 4.18 6.19
C ILE A 358 -34.99 3.57 4.84
N GLY A 359 -34.05 2.94 4.13
CA GLY A 359 -34.29 2.26 2.85
C GLY A 359 -34.86 0.84 2.96
N ARG A 360 -35.07 0.34 4.18
CA ARG A 360 -35.77 -0.92 4.50
C ARG A 360 -37.17 -0.60 5.04
#